data_AF-A0A1E3PMC3-F1
#
_entry.id   AF-A0A1E3PMC3-F1
#
_cell.length_a   1.000
_cell.length_b   1.000
_cell.length_c   1.000
_cell.angle_alpha   90.00
_cell.angle_beta   90.00
_cell.angle_gamma   90.00
#
_symmetry.space_group_name_H-M   'P 1'
#
loop_
_entity.id
_entity.type
_entity.pdbx_description
1 polymer ?
#
loop_
_entity_poly.entity_id
_entity_poly.type
_entity_poly.pdbx_seq_one_letter_code
_entity_poly.pdbx_strand_id
1 'polypeptide(L)'
;LSWQSQHMQSEHGLESYDPESFFQLHVSSESATKKSGAWSAKDILNIYGLTRDKVVGSGDGMGRHEDHDHDHGKGDDHETIDEATKKRVVDEVLALCDFDGDKTVTLDEFLRFSRGESPSAKGVGMKELPDMGVGIGHHGDYEYEYELHHWIEFHKDNDPDVKIVHQEDIEHDQLYHAHEGENE
;
A
#
# COMPACT_ATOMS: atom_id res chain seq x y z
N LEU A 1 -6.49 -13.28 8.32
CA LEU A 1 -5.38 -12.43 8.82
C LEU A 1 -5.91 -11.01 8.89
N SER A 2 -5.37 -10.16 9.76
CA SER A 2 -5.67 -8.73 9.69
C SER A 2 -4.99 -8.11 8.47
N TRP A 3 -5.45 -6.91 8.07
CA TRP A 3 -4.83 -6.17 6.96
C TRP A 3 -3.32 -5.97 7.19
N GLN A 4 -2.92 -5.52 8.38
CA GLN A 4 -1.50 -5.36 8.70
C GLN A 4 -0.71 -6.68 8.65
N SER A 5 -1.29 -7.79 9.11
CA SER A 5 -0.61 -9.09 9.02
C SER A 5 -0.45 -9.54 7.57
N GLN A 6 -1.45 -9.29 6.71
CA GLN A 6 -1.38 -9.59 5.28
C GLN A 6 -0.33 -8.72 4.60
N HIS A 7 -0.36 -7.40 4.84
CA HIS A 7 0.63 -6.46 4.34
C HIS A 7 2.06 -6.88 4.72
N MET A 8 2.31 -7.20 5.99
CA MET A 8 3.64 -7.62 6.45
C MET A 8 4.10 -8.95 5.85
N GLN A 9 3.18 -9.86 5.58
CA GLN A 9 3.49 -11.14 4.94
C GLN A 9 3.81 -10.95 3.46
N SER A 10 3.00 -10.19 2.74
CA SER A 10 3.17 -9.93 1.31
C SER A 10 4.39 -9.06 1.04
N GLU A 11 4.45 -7.87 1.64
CA GLU A 11 5.48 -6.86 1.31
C GLU A 11 6.84 -7.10 1.98
N HIS A 12 6.84 -7.72 3.17
CA HIS A 12 8.05 -7.86 3.99
C HIS A 12 8.44 -9.31 4.25
N GLY A 13 7.66 -10.29 3.78
CA GLY A 13 7.91 -11.72 4.01
C GLY A 13 7.86 -12.14 5.48
N LEU A 14 7.24 -11.34 6.35
CA LEU A 14 7.21 -11.58 7.80
C LEU A 14 5.92 -12.32 8.20
N GLU A 15 6.06 -13.58 8.63
CA GLU A 15 4.93 -14.44 9.03
C GLU A 15 4.26 -14.01 10.35
N SER A 16 4.92 -13.19 11.16
CA SER A 16 4.40 -12.72 12.45
C SER A 16 4.33 -11.20 12.51
N TYR A 17 3.16 -10.68 12.87
CA TYR A 17 2.96 -9.26 13.10
C TYR A 17 3.55 -8.82 14.46
N ASP A 18 4.39 -7.79 14.42
CA ASP A 18 4.91 -7.07 15.57
C ASP A 18 4.74 -5.55 15.35
N PRO A 19 4.05 -4.82 16.24
CA PRO A 19 3.80 -3.39 16.07
C PRO A 19 5.07 -2.53 15.96
N GLU A 20 6.12 -2.85 16.70
CA GLU A 20 7.36 -2.06 16.66
C GLU A 20 8.07 -2.25 15.31
N SER A 21 8.16 -3.49 14.85
CA SER A 21 8.72 -3.82 13.53
C SER A 21 7.91 -3.20 12.40
N PHE A 22 6.56 -3.26 12.47
CA PHE A 22 5.67 -2.57 11.54
C PHE A 22 5.99 -1.07 11.51
N PHE A 23 6.11 -0.43 12.67
CA PHE A 23 6.43 1.00 12.73
C PHE A 23 7.76 1.34 12.06
N GLN A 24 8.82 0.63 12.44
CA GLN A 24 10.19 0.92 12.01
C GLN A 24 10.42 0.69 10.52
N LEU A 25 9.78 -0.33 9.93
CA LEU A 25 9.89 -0.60 8.50
C LEU A 25 9.26 0.50 7.64
N HIS A 26 8.28 1.21 8.18
CA HIS A 26 7.46 2.17 7.45
C HIS A 26 7.81 3.63 7.72
N VAL A 27 8.79 3.89 8.58
CA VAL A 27 9.29 5.26 8.74
C VAL A 27 10.22 5.59 7.58
N SER A 28 9.87 6.57 6.74
CA SER A 28 10.76 6.97 5.65
C SER A 28 12.10 7.46 6.18
N SER A 29 13.14 7.38 5.35
CA SER A 29 14.47 7.91 5.69
C SER A 29 14.44 9.41 6.05
N GLU A 30 13.56 10.19 5.41
CA GLU A 30 13.34 11.59 5.76
C GLU A 30 12.80 11.73 7.20
N SER A 31 11.80 10.93 7.55
CA SER A 31 11.22 10.90 8.90
C SER A 31 12.16 10.29 9.96
N ALA A 32 12.99 9.32 9.59
CA ALA A 32 13.96 8.64 10.45
C ALA A 32 15.10 9.56 10.91
N THR A 33 15.46 10.58 10.11
CA THR A 33 16.50 11.56 10.47
C THR A 33 16.02 12.62 11.46
N LYS A 34 14.71 12.76 11.67
CA LYS A 34 14.13 13.63 12.69
C LYS A 34 14.29 12.96 14.06
N LYS A 35 14.53 13.78 15.08
CA LYS A 35 14.85 13.37 16.46
C LYS A 35 13.79 12.46 17.12
N SER A 36 12.59 12.37 16.54
CA SER A 36 11.45 11.57 17.04
C SER A 36 11.15 10.32 16.22
N GLY A 37 11.62 10.19 14.96
CA GLY A 37 11.25 9.07 14.08
C GLY A 37 9.73 8.84 14.04
N ALA A 38 8.98 9.72 13.38
CA ALA A 38 7.52 9.70 13.37
C ALA A 38 6.97 9.51 11.95
N TRP A 39 5.86 8.79 11.79
CA TRP A 39 5.15 8.75 10.52
C TRP A 39 4.54 10.11 10.20
N SER A 40 4.86 10.62 9.02
CA SER A 40 4.20 11.73 8.37
C SER A 40 2.97 11.27 7.59
N ALA A 41 2.16 12.20 7.10
CA ALA A 41 1.08 11.90 6.16
C ALA A 41 1.56 11.11 4.93
N LYS A 42 2.79 11.38 4.44
CA LYS A 42 3.37 10.63 3.32
C LYS A 42 3.70 9.19 3.70
N ASP A 43 4.24 8.97 4.91
CA ASP A 43 4.52 7.62 5.41
C ASP A 43 3.21 6.81 5.55
N ILE A 44 2.15 7.44 6.06
CA ILE A 44 0.80 6.85 6.15
C ILE A 44 0.26 6.47 4.76
N LEU A 45 0.36 7.36 3.78
CA LEU A 45 -0.05 7.05 2.42
C LEU A 45 0.77 5.90 1.84
N ASN A 46 2.07 5.83 2.15
CA ASN A 46 2.95 4.78 1.64
C ASN A 46 2.62 3.40 2.23
N ILE A 47 2.26 3.36 3.51
CA ILE A 47 1.76 2.14 4.20
C ILE A 47 0.54 1.57 3.47
N TYR A 48 -0.32 2.43 2.93
CA TYR A 48 -1.52 2.04 2.19
C TYR A 48 -1.35 2.02 0.65
N GLY A 49 -0.13 2.18 0.11
CA GLY A 49 0.10 2.17 -1.34
C GLY A 49 -0.48 3.37 -2.11
N LEU A 50 -0.71 4.49 -1.43
CA LEU A 50 -1.38 5.69 -1.97
C LEU A 50 -0.42 6.85 -2.30
N THR A 51 0.89 6.63 -2.26
CA THR A 51 1.90 7.64 -2.63
C THR A 51 1.99 7.88 -4.13
N ARG A 52 1.46 6.97 -4.95
CA ARG A 52 1.36 7.12 -6.41
C ARG A 52 0.16 7.96 -6.82
N ASP A 53 0.31 8.73 -7.89
CA ASP A 53 -0.79 9.52 -8.46
C ASP A 53 -1.72 8.68 -9.36
N LYS A 54 -1.24 7.51 -9.80
CA LYS A 54 -2.00 6.54 -10.59
C LYS A 54 -1.95 5.18 -9.88
N VAL A 55 -3.11 4.66 -9.46
CA VAL A 55 -3.23 3.23 -9.11
C VAL A 55 -3.56 2.48 -10.39
N VAL A 56 -2.88 1.36 -10.55
CA VAL A 56 -3.06 0.48 -11.69
C VAL A 56 -3.60 -0.84 -11.14
N GLY A 57 -4.76 -1.30 -11.63
CA GLY A 57 -5.45 -2.48 -11.12
C GLY A 57 -6.03 -2.31 -9.70
N SER A 58 -6.07 -3.40 -8.93
CA SER A 58 -6.66 -3.44 -7.57
C SER A 58 -5.84 -2.74 -6.47
N GLY A 59 -4.80 -1.99 -6.85
CA GLY A 59 -3.90 -1.38 -5.88
C GLY A 59 -2.75 -2.28 -5.44
N ASP A 60 -2.70 -3.54 -5.92
CA ASP A 60 -1.74 -4.57 -5.51
C ASP A 60 -0.47 -4.67 -6.37
N GLY A 61 -0.37 -3.84 -7.41
CA GLY A 61 0.74 -3.91 -8.37
C GLY A 61 0.64 -5.09 -9.34
N MET A 62 -0.36 -5.96 -9.21
CA MET A 62 -0.52 -7.17 -10.02
C MET A 62 -1.48 -6.98 -11.20
N GLY A 63 -2.06 -5.78 -11.34
CA GLY A 63 -3.14 -5.55 -12.29
C GLY A 63 -4.45 -6.17 -11.80
N ARG A 64 -5.58 -5.60 -12.25
CA ARG A 64 -6.83 -6.36 -12.29
C ARG A 64 -7.75 -5.74 -13.31
N HIS A 65 -7.86 -6.38 -14.47
CA HIS A 65 -9.01 -6.20 -15.33
C HIS A 65 -10.15 -7.04 -14.74
N GLU A 66 -11.13 -6.43 -14.09
CA GLU A 66 -12.37 -7.14 -13.82
C GLU A 66 -13.09 -7.37 -15.15
N ASP A 67 -13.06 -8.61 -15.62
CA ASP A 67 -13.95 -9.12 -16.65
C ASP A 67 -15.40 -8.94 -16.18
N HIS A 68 -16.06 -7.88 -16.61
CA HIS A 68 -17.52 -7.84 -16.65
C HIS A 68 -18.02 -7.07 -17.88
N ASP A 69 -18.57 -7.85 -18.81
CA ASP A 69 -19.66 -7.54 -19.73
C ASP A 69 -20.03 -6.06 -20.00
N HIS A 70 -19.98 -5.71 -21.29
CA HIS A 70 -20.78 -4.67 -21.95
C HIS A 70 -20.55 -3.20 -21.54
N ASP A 71 -19.67 -2.53 -22.28
CA ASP A 71 -19.93 -1.29 -23.05
C ASP A 71 -18.60 -0.56 -23.20
N HIS A 72 -18.03 -0.56 -24.41
CA HIS A 72 -16.81 0.17 -24.72
C HIS A 72 -17.09 1.69 -24.73
N GLY A 73 -17.27 2.25 -23.54
CA GLY A 73 -17.05 3.66 -23.27
C GLY A 73 -15.58 3.84 -22.94
N LYS A 74 -14.86 4.60 -23.78
CA LYS A 74 -13.55 5.17 -23.44
C LYS A 74 -13.59 5.74 -22.01
N GLY A 75 -12.83 5.17 -21.09
CA GLY A 75 -12.60 5.72 -19.77
C GLY A 75 -11.16 5.43 -19.43
N ASP A 76 -10.41 6.46 -19.07
CA ASP A 76 -8.99 6.38 -18.77
C ASP A 76 -8.73 5.28 -17.71
N ASP A 77 -8.00 4.22 -18.06
CA ASP A 77 -7.62 3.11 -17.17
C ASP A 77 -6.56 3.52 -16.11
N HIS A 78 -6.56 4.80 -15.76
CA HIS A 78 -5.88 5.36 -14.62
C HIS A 78 -6.94 5.72 -13.60
N GLU A 79 -7.15 4.85 -12.61
CA GLU A 79 -7.75 5.33 -11.38
C GLU A 79 -6.72 6.24 -10.72
N THR A 80 -6.77 7.53 -11.08
CA THR A 80 -6.13 8.57 -10.28
C THR A 80 -6.69 8.43 -8.89
N ILE A 81 -5.84 8.11 -7.91
CA ILE A 81 -6.29 8.02 -6.53
C ILE A 81 -6.84 9.40 -6.17
N ASP A 82 -8.16 9.48 -5.95
CA ASP A 82 -8.80 10.73 -5.57
C ASP A 82 -8.10 11.30 -4.33
N GLU A 83 -7.76 12.59 -4.39
CA GLU A 83 -7.18 13.31 -3.25
C GLU A 83 -8.10 13.23 -2.03
N ALA A 84 -9.41 13.08 -2.22
CA ALA A 84 -10.33 12.80 -1.12
C ALA A 84 -10.07 11.43 -0.46
N THR A 85 -9.69 10.40 -1.22
CA THR A 85 -9.29 9.09 -0.69
C THR A 85 -7.99 9.17 0.08
N LYS A 86 -6.96 9.84 -0.47
CA LYS A 86 -5.69 10.07 0.23
C LYS A 86 -5.94 10.80 1.55
N LYS A 87 -6.74 11.86 1.52
CA LYS A 87 -7.09 12.62 2.72
C LYS A 87 -7.86 11.79 3.74
N ARG A 88 -8.84 10.99 3.30
CA ARG A 88 -9.63 10.11 4.17
C ARG A 88 -8.74 9.14 4.94
N VAL A 89 -7.79 8.48 4.26
CA VAL A 89 -6.88 7.51 4.87
C VAL A 89 -5.98 8.20 5.92
N VAL A 90 -5.36 9.33 5.57
CA VAL A 90 -4.52 10.08 6.50
C VAL A 90 -5.32 10.56 7.72
N ASP A 91 -6.47 11.18 7.50
CA ASP A 91 -7.33 11.67 8.58
C ASP A 91 -7.75 10.53 9.52
N GLU A 92 -8.07 9.35 8.97
CA GLU A 92 -8.53 8.22 9.77
C GLU A 92 -7.40 7.62 10.61
N VAL A 93 -6.19 7.48 10.06
CA VAL A 93 -5.03 7.00 10.82
C VAL A 93 -4.65 8.00 11.92
N LEU A 94 -4.61 9.31 11.60
CA LEU A 94 -4.34 10.34 12.61
C LEU A 94 -5.43 10.33 13.70
N ALA A 95 -6.71 10.22 13.34
CA ALA A 95 -7.77 10.12 14.35
C ALA A 95 -7.62 8.91 15.29
N LEU A 96 -6.99 7.82 14.82
CA LEU A 96 -6.78 6.61 15.60
C LEU A 96 -5.51 6.64 16.45
N CYS A 97 -4.45 7.31 15.99
CA CYS A 97 -3.11 7.18 16.54
C CYS A 97 -2.47 8.50 17.00
N ASP A 98 -2.89 9.66 16.51
CA ASP A 98 -2.28 10.97 16.84
C ASP A 98 -2.86 11.49 18.17
N PHE A 99 -2.14 11.27 19.28
CA PHE A 99 -2.64 11.58 20.62
C PHE A 99 -2.42 13.03 21.02
N ASP A 100 -1.38 13.68 20.48
CA ASP A 100 -1.05 15.07 20.82
C ASP A 100 -1.52 16.09 19.77
N GLY A 101 -1.99 15.63 18.61
CA GLY A 101 -2.59 16.42 17.54
C GLY A 101 -1.57 17.13 16.66
N ASP A 102 -0.31 16.68 16.64
CA ASP A 102 0.76 17.30 15.84
C ASP A 102 0.77 16.87 14.36
N LYS A 103 -0.16 16.00 13.96
CA LYS A 103 -0.33 15.43 12.62
C LYS A 103 0.77 14.48 12.20
N THR A 104 1.50 13.93 13.16
CA THR A 104 2.41 12.82 12.98
C THR A 104 2.04 11.69 13.92
N VAL A 105 2.61 10.51 13.70
CA VAL A 105 2.43 9.38 14.61
C VAL A 105 3.81 8.90 15.04
N THR A 106 4.13 9.10 16.30
CA THR A 106 5.37 8.59 16.90
C THR A 106 5.27 7.11 17.24
N LEU A 107 6.41 6.45 17.49
CA LEU A 107 6.43 5.05 17.92
C LEU A 107 5.63 4.85 19.22
N ASP A 108 5.75 5.76 20.20
CA ASP A 108 5.01 5.63 21.47
C ASP A 108 3.49 5.67 21.24
N GLU A 109 3.04 6.61 20.42
CA GLU A 109 1.63 6.75 20.04
C GLU A 109 1.09 5.52 19.31
N PHE A 110 1.86 5.01 18.33
CA PHE A 110 1.48 3.79 17.64
C PHE A 110 1.43 2.58 18.57
N LEU A 111 2.40 2.43 19.47
CA LEU A 111 2.40 1.33 20.44
C LEU A 111 1.25 1.46 21.46
N ARG A 112 0.85 2.68 21.84
CA ARG A 112 -0.36 2.92 22.64
C ARG A 112 -1.60 2.44 21.88
N PHE A 113 -1.69 2.79 20.60
CA PHE A 113 -2.74 2.29 19.72
C PHE A 113 -2.78 0.75 19.67
N SER A 114 -1.64 0.09 19.45
CA SER A 114 -1.58 -1.38 19.41
C SER A 114 -1.91 -2.06 20.74
N ARG A 115 -1.93 -1.33 21.86
CA ARG A 115 -2.42 -1.82 23.16
C ARG A 115 -3.93 -1.64 23.36
N GLY A 116 -4.64 -1.01 22.43
CA GLY A 116 -6.08 -0.74 22.51
C GLY A 116 -6.44 0.67 22.94
N GLU A 117 -5.48 1.58 23.11
CA GLU A 117 -5.77 3.00 23.39
C GLU A 117 -6.04 3.75 22.09
N SER A 118 -6.89 4.78 22.10
CA SER A 118 -7.02 5.68 20.97
C SER A 118 -7.55 7.03 21.45
N PRO A 119 -7.11 8.16 20.85
CA PRO A 119 -7.72 9.46 21.12
C PRO A 119 -9.15 9.55 20.56
N SER A 120 -9.51 8.70 19.59
CA SER A 120 -10.87 8.57 19.07
C SER A 120 -11.65 7.47 19.75
N ALA A 121 -12.90 7.75 20.12
CA ALA A 121 -13.83 6.75 20.64
C ALA A 121 -14.06 5.57 19.67
N LYS A 122 -13.89 5.80 18.35
CA LYS A 122 -13.97 4.75 17.31
C LYS A 122 -12.81 3.76 17.41
N GLY A 123 -11.63 4.22 17.84
CA GLY A 123 -10.41 3.43 17.88
C GLY A 123 -10.17 2.68 19.20
N VAL A 124 -10.92 2.99 20.26
CA VAL A 124 -10.73 2.34 21.56
C VAL A 124 -10.98 0.83 21.45
N GLY A 125 -9.98 0.03 21.83
CA GLY A 125 -10.00 -1.42 21.74
C GLY A 125 -9.50 -1.98 20.40
N MET A 126 -9.30 -1.15 19.38
CA MET A 126 -8.59 -1.54 18.17
C MET A 126 -7.10 -1.65 18.48
N LYS A 127 -6.44 -2.68 17.96
CA LYS A 127 -4.99 -2.92 18.15
C LYS A 127 -4.21 -2.85 16.84
N GLU A 128 -4.93 -2.73 15.74
CA GLU A 128 -4.41 -2.82 14.40
C GLU A 128 -5.15 -1.82 13.51
N LEU A 129 -4.42 -1.26 12.54
CA LEU A 129 -4.94 -0.32 11.58
C LEU A 129 -6.02 -1.00 10.72
N PRO A 130 -7.12 -0.30 10.41
CA PRO A 130 -8.21 -0.87 9.64
C PRO A 130 -7.82 -1.03 8.17
N ASP A 131 -8.44 -2.01 7.53
CA ASP A 131 -8.48 -2.08 6.07
C ASP A 131 -9.31 -0.89 5.53
N MET A 132 -8.70 -0.08 4.69
CA MET A 132 -9.33 1.12 4.10
C MET A 132 -10.01 0.84 2.75
N GLY A 133 -9.96 -0.42 2.29
CA GLY A 133 -10.50 -0.87 1.01
C GLY A 133 -9.67 -0.38 -0.19
N VAL A 134 -8.37 -0.17 0.01
CA VAL A 134 -7.44 0.39 -1.01
C VAL A 134 -6.36 -0.61 -1.44
N GLY A 135 -6.58 -1.89 -1.15
CA GLY A 135 -5.60 -2.95 -1.37
C GLY A 135 -4.73 -3.24 -0.16
N ILE A 136 -3.78 -4.17 -0.32
CA ILE A 136 -2.90 -4.62 0.77
C ILE A 136 -1.82 -3.60 1.13
N GLY A 137 -1.63 -2.56 0.32
CA GLY A 137 -0.63 -1.50 0.51
C GLY A 137 0.75 -1.95 0.03
N HIS A 138 1.39 -1.12 -0.80
CA HIS A 138 2.67 -1.40 -1.47
C HIS A 138 3.60 -0.20 -1.37
N HIS A 139 4.91 -0.41 -1.51
CA HIS A 139 5.90 0.66 -1.36
C HIS A 139 6.52 1.14 -2.68
N GLY A 140 6.41 0.34 -3.75
CA GLY A 140 6.92 0.64 -5.08
C GLY A 140 5.86 1.05 -6.10
N ASP A 141 6.32 1.30 -7.32
CA ASP A 141 5.47 1.44 -8.49
C ASP A 141 5.08 0.07 -9.05
N TYR A 142 4.18 0.06 -10.05
CA TYR A 142 3.63 -1.19 -10.58
C TYR A 142 4.72 -2.12 -11.17
N GLU A 143 5.78 -1.56 -11.75
CA GLU A 143 6.89 -2.32 -12.34
C GLU A 143 7.73 -2.98 -11.24
N TYR A 144 8.06 -2.23 -10.19
CA TYR A 144 8.82 -2.76 -9.04
C TYR A 144 8.04 -3.86 -8.31
N GLU A 145 6.74 -3.66 -8.11
CA GLU A 145 5.89 -4.65 -7.44
C GLU A 145 5.73 -5.93 -8.28
N TYR A 146 5.54 -5.80 -9.61
CA TYR A 146 5.55 -6.95 -10.51
C TYR A 146 6.88 -7.70 -10.47
N GLU A 147 8.01 -6.98 -10.47
CA GLU A 147 9.32 -7.61 -10.40
C GLU A 147 9.49 -8.41 -9.10
N LEU A 148 9.14 -7.83 -7.96
CA LEU A 148 9.30 -8.46 -6.64
C LEU A 148 8.35 -9.61 -6.39
N HIS A 149 7.05 -9.40 -6.61
CA HIS A 149 5.99 -10.32 -6.18
C HIS A 149 5.59 -11.34 -7.22
N HIS A 150 5.97 -11.12 -8.48
CA HIS A 150 5.64 -12.05 -9.56
C HIS A 150 6.88 -12.57 -10.28
N TRP A 151 7.68 -11.68 -10.87
CA TRP A 151 8.80 -12.11 -11.71
C TRP A 151 9.87 -12.87 -10.92
N ILE A 152 10.27 -12.40 -9.74
CA ILE A 152 11.25 -13.09 -8.90
C ILE A 152 10.73 -14.46 -8.43
N GLU A 153 9.45 -14.56 -8.08
CA GLU A 153 8.87 -15.79 -7.54
C GLU A 153 8.65 -16.86 -8.63
N PHE A 154 8.08 -16.48 -9.76
CA PHE A 154 7.64 -17.43 -10.79
C PHE A 154 8.63 -17.59 -11.95
N HIS A 155 9.37 -16.53 -12.32
CA HIS A 155 10.16 -16.49 -13.54
C HIS A 155 11.66 -16.59 -13.31
N LYS A 156 12.24 -15.77 -12.43
CA LYS A 156 13.70 -15.57 -12.32
C LYS A 156 14.53 -16.85 -12.36
N ASP A 157 14.19 -17.85 -11.56
CA ASP A 157 14.98 -19.08 -11.42
C ASP A 157 14.49 -20.23 -12.33
N ASN A 158 13.19 -20.25 -12.67
CA ASN A 158 12.55 -21.40 -13.32
C ASN A 158 12.18 -21.16 -14.79
N ASP A 159 11.85 -19.92 -15.13
CA ASP A 159 11.36 -19.52 -16.45
C ASP A 159 11.74 -18.06 -16.78
N PRO A 160 13.05 -17.74 -16.88
CA PRO A 160 13.51 -16.37 -17.09
C PRO A 160 13.15 -15.81 -18.48
N ASP A 161 12.78 -16.69 -19.42
CA ASP A 161 12.32 -16.32 -20.76
C ASP A 161 10.79 -16.14 -20.82
N VAL A 162 10.07 -16.24 -19.69
CA VAL A 162 8.60 -16.10 -19.56
C VAL A 162 7.87 -16.97 -20.61
N LYS A 163 8.23 -18.25 -20.68
CA LYS A 163 7.56 -19.25 -21.53
C LYS A 163 6.20 -19.69 -20.97
N ILE A 164 6.03 -19.63 -19.66
CA ILE A 164 4.79 -19.90 -18.94
C ILE A 164 4.17 -18.57 -18.58
N VAL A 165 3.32 -18.05 -19.45
CA VAL A 165 2.67 -16.75 -19.23
C VAL A 165 1.54 -16.90 -18.20
N HIS A 166 1.66 -16.20 -17.08
CA HIS A 166 0.63 -16.01 -16.08
C HIS A 166 -0.27 -14.83 -16.45
N GLN A 167 -1.42 -14.72 -15.78
CA GLN A 167 -2.37 -13.64 -16.06
C GLN A 167 -1.77 -12.28 -15.69
N GLU A 168 -1.04 -12.23 -14.59
CA GLU A 168 -0.34 -11.06 -14.06
C GLU A 168 0.75 -10.57 -15.03
N ASP A 169 1.41 -11.47 -15.79
CA ASP A 169 2.37 -11.10 -16.84
C ASP A 169 1.68 -10.36 -18.00
N ILE A 170 0.49 -10.81 -18.40
CA ILE A 170 -0.30 -10.20 -19.47
C ILE A 170 -0.81 -8.83 -19.02
N GLU A 171 -1.32 -8.74 -17.79
CA GLU A 171 -1.84 -7.50 -17.25
C GLU A 171 -0.71 -6.48 -17.09
N HIS A 172 0.45 -6.89 -16.56
CA HIS A 172 1.63 -6.03 -16.49
C HIS A 172 2.05 -5.51 -17.86
N ASP A 173 2.13 -6.38 -18.89
CA ASP A 173 2.49 -5.98 -20.27
C ASP A 173 1.48 -4.99 -20.89
N GLN A 174 0.18 -5.24 -20.69
CA GLN A 174 -0.88 -4.32 -21.14
C GLN A 174 -0.76 -2.94 -20.49
N LEU A 175 -0.47 -2.92 -19.18
CA LEU A 175 -0.30 -1.70 -18.41
C LEU A 175 0.95 -0.93 -18.84
N TYR A 176 2.07 -1.62 -19.03
CA TYR A 176 3.30 -1.05 -19.56
C TYR A 176 3.04 -0.35 -20.91
N HIS A 177 2.38 -1.03 -21.84
CA HIS A 177 2.05 -0.46 -23.15
C HIS A 177 1.08 0.72 -23.10
N ALA A 178 0.10 0.71 -22.18
CA ALA A 178 -0.79 1.84 -21.96
C ALA A 178 -0.03 3.08 -21.46
N HIS A 179 0.96 2.90 -20.58
CA HIS A 179 1.78 3.97 -20.02
C HIS A 179 2.87 4.50 -20.95
N GLU A 180 3.46 3.66 -21.81
CA GLU A 180 4.40 4.13 -22.83
C GLU A 180 3.73 5.04 -23.86
N GLY A 181 2.47 4.75 -24.22
CA GLY A 181 1.70 5.54 -25.19
C GLY A 181 1.31 6.96 -24.76
N GLU A 182 1.44 7.29 -23.46
CA GLU A 182 1.19 8.64 -22.93
C GLU A 182 2.43 9.55 -22.98
N ASN A 183 3.63 9.00 -23.23
CA ASN A 183 4.90 9.73 -23.19
C ASN A 183 5.45 10.13 -24.58
N GLU A 184 4.69 9.91 -25.66
CA GLU A 184 4.95 10.43 -27.02
C GLU A 184 4.03 11.61 -27.40
#